data_AF-A0A1E4RBF5-F1
#
_entry.id   AF-A0A1E4RBF5-F1
#
_cell.length_a   1.000
_cell.length_b   1.000
_cell.length_c   1.000
_cell.angle_alpha   90.00
_cell.angle_beta   90.00
_cell.angle_gamma   90.00
#
_symmetry.space_group_name_H-M   'P 1'
#
loop_
_entity.id
_entity.type
_entity.pdbx_description
1 polymer ?
#
loop_
_entity_poly.entity_id
_entity_poly.type
_entity_poly.pdbx_seq_one_letter_code
_entity_poly.pdbx_strand_id
1 'polypeptide(L)'
;MVATGMSVIIRMELSSGNSQFLHGNNQVFNVMVTGHAIAMIFLFVMPVIIGAFGNFYLPIMIGAMDMAFARLNNIIDFGIFAIHLTSISSLLGAINFIVTFLNMRTINVLYFTAILLLLSLPVLTGAVTLLLMDRNFNTGFYEVGAGGDPVLYEHLF
;
A
#
# COMPACT_ATOMS: atom_id res chain seq x y z
N MET A 1 3.96 -2.47 15.96
CA MET A 1 3.69 -1.76 17.23
C MET A 1 3.52 -0.24 17.05
N VAL A 2 4.30 0.41 16.18
CA VAL A 2 4.20 1.87 15.92
C VAL A 2 2.80 2.32 15.46
N ALA A 3 2.20 1.64 14.47
CA ALA A 3 0.85 1.98 14.00
C ALA A 3 -0.23 1.81 15.07
N THR A 4 -0.15 0.73 15.86
CA THR A 4 -1.05 0.49 17.00
C THR A 4 -0.89 1.56 18.07
N GLY A 5 0.34 2.01 18.33
CA GLY A 5 0.62 3.13 19.24
C GLY A 5 -0.08 4.42 18.81
N MET A 6 -0.02 4.77 17.51
CA MET A 6 -0.78 5.91 16.98
C MET A 6 -2.29 5.73 17.15
N SER A 7 -2.82 4.52 16.92
CA SER A 7 -4.25 4.21 17.12
C SER A 7 -4.71 4.45 18.56
N VAL A 8 -3.89 4.05 19.54
CA VAL A 8 -4.19 4.26 20.96
C VAL A 8 -4.24 5.75 21.28
N ILE A 9 -3.27 6.53 20.80
CA ILE A 9 -3.25 8.00 21.00
C ILE A 9 -4.48 8.67 20.37
N ILE A 10 -4.83 8.28 19.13
CA ILE A 10 -6.04 8.81 18.45
C ILE A 10 -7.30 8.51 19.26
N ARG A 11 -7.47 7.28 19.74
CA ARG A 11 -8.64 6.87 20.53
C ARG A 11 -8.70 7.59 21.87
N MET A 12 -7.55 7.83 22.50
CA MET A 12 -7.49 8.60 23.74
C MET A 12 -7.87 10.07 23.50
N GLU A 13 -7.36 10.70 22.44
CA GLU A 13 -7.72 12.08 22.08
C GLU A 13 -9.23 12.22 21.80
N LEU A 14 -9.84 11.22 21.17
CA LEU A 14 -11.28 11.20 20.87
C LEU A 14 -12.17 10.72 22.03
N SER A 15 -11.60 10.44 23.21
CA SER A 15 -12.38 9.87 24.32
C SER A 15 -13.26 10.89 25.05
N SER A 16 -13.08 12.19 24.81
CA SER A 16 -14.01 13.26 25.23
C SER A 16 -14.01 14.40 24.20
N GLY A 17 -14.98 15.31 24.29
CA GLY A 17 -15.14 16.42 23.33
C GLY A 17 -14.10 17.53 23.42
N ASN A 18 -13.19 17.48 24.39
CA ASN A 18 -12.12 18.47 24.57
C ASN A 18 -10.76 17.85 24.25
N SER A 19 -9.81 18.67 23.82
CA SER A 19 -8.42 18.23 23.64
C SER A 19 -7.85 17.64 24.93
N GLN A 20 -7.39 16.40 24.87
CA GLN A 20 -6.87 15.69 26.05
C GLN A 20 -5.34 15.66 26.09
N PHE A 21 -4.72 15.17 25.01
CA PHE A 21 -3.29 14.88 24.94
C PHE A 21 -2.57 15.79 23.95
N LEU A 22 -3.24 16.21 22.87
CA LEU A 22 -2.61 16.96 21.78
C LEU A 22 -2.63 18.48 21.95
N HIS A 23 -3.11 18.97 23.09
CA HIS A 23 -3.14 20.41 23.41
C HIS A 23 -3.80 21.27 22.31
N GLY A 24 -4.82 20.72 21.63
CA GLY A 24 -5.55 21.37 20.53
C GLY A 24 -4.82 21.35 19.18
N ASN A 25 -3.72 20.60 19.05
CA ASN A 25 -2.96 20.53 17.80
C ASN A 25 -3.60 19.57 16.78
N ASN A 26 -4.51 20.11 15.97
CA ASN A 26 -5.23 19.37 14.93
C ASN A 26 -4.31 18.85 13.83
N GLN A 27 -3.18 19.52 13.54
CA GLN A 27 -2.26 19.05 12.50
C GLN A 27 -1.56 17.77 12.92
N VAL A 28 -1.10 17.69 14.18
CA VAL A 28 -0.49 16.46 14.72
C VAL A 28 -1.51 15.34 14.74
N PHE A 29 -2.78 15.62 15.08
CA PHE A 29 -3.86 14.64 14.98
C PHE A 29 -4.01 14.08 13.56
N ASN A 30 -4.09 14.96 12.54
CA ASN A 30 -4.22 14.54 11.14
C ASN A 30 -3.01 13.71 10.65
N VAL A 31 -1.79 14.11 11.03
CA VAL A 31 -0.56 13.36 10.73
C VAL A 31 -0.58 11.98 11.39
N MET A 32 -1.05 11.87 12.63
CA MET A 32 -1.17 10.56 13.30
C MET A 32 -2.23 9.68 12.66
N VAL A 33 -3.39 10.22 12.27
CA VAL A 33 -4.47 9.47 11.61
C VAL A 33 -4.00 8.92 10.26
N THR A 34 -3.43 9.79 9.43
CA THR A 34 -2.90 9.38 8.12
C THR A 34 -1.71 8.42 8.27
N GLY A 35 -0.81 8.68 9.22
CA GLY A 35 0.31 7.79 9.55
C GLY A 35 -0.13 6.41 10.04
N HIS A 36 -1.17 6.34 10.88
CA HIS A 36 -1.78 5.09 11.33
C HIS A 36 -2.34 4.30 10.14
N ALA A 37 -3.12 4.95 9.27
CA ALA A 37 -3.73 4.30 8.11
C ALA A 37 -2.68 3.75 7.15
N ILE A 38 -1.70 4.57 6.74
CA ILE A 38 -0.62 4.16 5.84
C ILE A 38 0.18 3.01 6.45
N ALA A 39 0.56 3.12 7.73
CA ALA A 39 1.36 2.09 8.39
C ALA A 39 0.58 0.77 8.57
N MET A 40 -0.73 0.82 8.84
CA MET A 40 -1.53 -0.41 8.93
C MET A 40 -1.72 -1.07 7.56
N ILE A 41 -2.02 -0.32 6.50
CA ILE A 41 -2.31 -0.90 5.18
C ILE A 41 -1.03 -1.38 4.50
N PHE A 42 -0.05 -0.48 4.34
CA PHE A 42 1.14 -0.74 3.54
C PHE A 42 2.25 -1.47 4.30
N LEU A 43 2.34 -1.28 5.62
CA LEU A 43 3.44 -1.86 6.43
C LEU A 43 2.99 -3.01 7.35
N PHE A 44 1.70 -3.32 7.42
CA PHE A 44 1.19 -4.45 8.21
C PHE A 44 0.31 -5.38 7.38
N VAL A 45 -0.83 -4.92 6.85
CA VAL A 45 -1.78 -5.78 6.14
C VAL A 45 -1.18 -6.35 4.85
N MET A 46 -0.65 -5.51 3.96
CA MET A 46 -0.04 -5.96 2.70
C MET A 46 1.14 -6.93 2.93
N PRO A 47 2.13 -6.62 3.79
CA PRO A 47 3.25 -7.54 4.04
C PRO A 47 2.83 -8.84 4.72
N VAL A 48 1.83 -8.81 5.61
CA VAL A 48 1.33 -10.04 6.26
C VAL A 48 0.60 -10.91 5.25
N ILE A 49 -0.36 -10.37 4.50
CA ILE A 49 -1.20 -11.17 3.58
C ILE A 49 -0.42 -11.62 2.35
N ILE A 50 0.27 -10.70 1.67
CA ILE A 50 0.95 -11.01 0.41
C ILE A 50 2.35 -11.55 0.69
N GLY A 51 3.12 -10.89 1.56
CA GLY A 51 4.48 -11.32 1.89
C GLY A 51 4.49 -12.63 2.69
N ALA A 52 4.03 -12.62 3.93
CA ALA A 52 4.16 -13.77 4.82
C ALA A 52 3.23 -14.93 4.43
N PHE A 53 1.92 -14.71 4.43
CA PHE A 53 0.96 -15.77 4.14
C PHE A 53 1.00 -16.21 2.68
N GLY A 54 1.07 -15.25 1.75
CA GLY A 54 1.20 -15.53 0.33
C GLY A 54 2.44 -16.35 0.02
N ASN A 55 3.64 -15.87 0.35
CA ASN A 55 4.88 -16.60 0.00
C ASN A 55 5.03 -17.95 0.71
N PHE A 56 4.46 -18.12 1.91
CA PHE A 56 4.56 -19.37 2.66
C PHE A 56 3.52 -20.41 2.22
N TYR A 57 2.25 -20.04 2.19
CA TYR A 57 1.17 -20.99 1.92
C TYR A 57 0.97 -21.24 0.43
N LEU A 58 1.25 -20.27 -0.44
CA LEU A 58 1.01 -20.42 -1.87
C LEU A 58 1.76 -21.61 -2.49
N PRO A 59 3.10 -21.78 -2.31
CA PRO A 59 3.80 -22.92 -2.87
C PRO A 59 3.28 -24.25 -2.33
N ILE A 60 2.99 -24.30 -1.03
CA ILE A 60 2.51 -25.51 -0.35
C ILE A 60 1.12 -25.92 -0.90
N MET A 61 0.21 -24.96 -1.07
CA MET A 61 -1.15 -25.23 -1.55
C MET A 61 -1.19 -25.75 -2.99
N ILE A 62 -0.22 -25.36 -3.82
CA ILE A 62 -0.14 -25.78 -5.23
C ILE A 62 0.85 -26.93 -5.46
N GLY A 63 1.50 -27.44 -4.40
CA GLY A 63 2.50 -28.50 -4.49
C GLY A 63 3.82 -28.08 -5.16
N ALA A 64 4.12 -26.78 -5.17
CA ALA A 64 5.35 -26.20 -5.68
C ALA A 64 6.47 -26.22 -4.62
N MET A 65 7.70 -26.41 -5.06
CA MET A 65 8.88 -26.35 -4.18
C MET A 65 9.20 -24.92 -3.73
N ASP A 66 8.97 -23.92 -4.60
CA ASP A 66 9.21 -22.50 -4.34
C ASP A 66 8.40 -21.64 -5.34
N MET A 67 8.40 -20.33 -5.15
CA MET A 67 7.84 -19.32 -6.05
C MET A 67 8.59 -19.22 -7.39
N ALA A 68 7.89 -18.86 -8.46
CA ALA A 68 8.46 -18.79 -9.82
C ALA A 68 9.68 -17.84 -9.94
N PHE A 69 9.67 -16.73 -9.21
CA PHE A 69 10.78 -15.77 -9.15
C PHE A 69 11.35 -15.60 -7.73
N ALA A 70 11.84 -16.69 -7.12
CA ALA A 70 12.38 -16.71 -5.75
C ALA A 70 13.38 -15.57 -5.43
N ARG A 71 14.28 -15.21 -6.36
CA ARG A 71 15.24 -14.10 -6.16
C ARG A 71 14.58 -12.72 -6.12
N LEU A 72 13.58 -12.48 -6.98
CA LEU A 72 12.83 -11.21 -6.94
C LEU A 72 12.01 -11.14 -5.67
N ASN A 73 11.39 -12.26 -5.28
CA ASN A 73 10.61 -12.38 -4.05
C ASN A 73 11.40 -11.94 -2.81
N ASN A 74 12.65 -12.39 -2.70
CA ASN A 74 13.53 -12.03 -1.59
C ASN A 74 13.86 -10.52 -1.55
N ILE A 75 14.11 -9.88 -2.70
CA ILE A 75 14.42 -8.44 -2.77
C ILE A 75 13.20 -7.59 -2.36
N ILE A 76 12.01 -8.03 -2.76
CA ILE A 76 10.73 -7.40 -2.46
C ILE A 76 10.46 -7.42 -0.95
N ASP A 77 10.66 -8.57 -0.30
CA ASP A 77 10.45 -8.73 1.14
C ASP A 77 11.37 -7.82 1.99
N PHE A 78 12.58 -7.50 1.50
CA PHE A 78 13.50 -6.56 2.14
C PHE A 78 13.26 -5.07 1.78
N GLY A 79 12.52 -4.76 0.71
CA GLY A 79 12.43 -3.43 0.09
C GLY A 79 11.23 -2.55 0.50
N ILE A 80 10.50 -2.88 1.56
CA ILE A 80 9.12 -2.37 1.82
C ILE A 80 9.01 -0.90 2.31
N PHE A 81 10.05 -0.05 2.26
CA PHE A 81 9.97 1.32 2.83
C PHE A 81 9.72 2.45 1.80
N ALA A 82 8.73 3.31 2.09
CA ALA A 82 8.10 4.37 1.27
C ALA A 82 6.91 3.89 0.41
N ILE A 83 6.00 4.81 0.07
CA ILE A 83 4.75 4.49 -0.66
C ILE A 83 5.06 3.91 -2.04
N HIS A 84 5.91 4.56 -2.84
CA HIS A 84 6.31 4.04 -4.15
C HIS A 84 7.02 2.69 -4.07
N LEU A 85 7.91 2.51 -3.09
CA LEU A 85 8.62 1.24 -2.92
C LEU A 85 7.66 0.12 -2.48
N THR A 86 6.68 0.41 -1.63
CA THR A 86 5.65 -0.57 -1.24
C THR A 86 4.74 -0.92 -2.43
N SER A 87 4.40 0.06 -3.28
CA SER A 87 3.64 -0.18 -4.50
C SER A 87 4.42 -1.05 -5.50
N ILE A 88 5.71 -0.77 -5.72
CA ILE A 88 6.58 -1.56 -6.60
C ILE A 88 6.74 -2.99 -6.04
N SER A 89 6.98 -3.11 -4.75
CA SER A 89 7.08 -4.38 -4.03
C SER A 89 5.82 -5.24 -4.25
N SER A 90 4.64 -4.65 -4.04
CA SER A 90 3.35 -5.34 -4.19
C SER A 90 3.05 -5.71 -5.66
N LEU A 91 3.46 -4.89 -6.62
CA LEU A 91 3.31 -5.17 -8.06
C LEU A 91 4.21 -6.34 -8.49
N LEU A 92 5.47 -6.35 -8.08
CA LEU A 92 6.38 -7.46 -8.40
C LEU A 92 5.94 -8.77 -7.72
N GLY A 93 5.42 -8.70 -6.49
CA GLY A 93 4.80 -9.84 -5.82
C GLY A 93 3.57 -10.36 -6.57
N ALA A 94 2.71 -9.47 -7.06
CA ALA A 94 1.56 -9.84 -7.87
C ALA A 94 1.96 -10.56 -9.17
N ILE A 95 3.00 -10.07 -9.86
CA ILE A 95 3.55 -10.75 -11.05
C ILE A 95 4.08 -12.14 -10.70
N ASN A 96 4.84 -12.25 -9.60
CA ASN A 96 5.37 -13.54 -9.12
C ASN A 96 4.23 -14.53 -8.82
N PHE A 97 3.14 -14.06 -8.20
CA PHE A 97 1.96 -14.88 -7.90
C PHE A 97 1.25 -15.33 -9.17
N ILE A 98 1.02 -14.42 -10.13
CA ILE A 98 0.37 -14.76 -11.41
C ILE A 98 1.19 -15.82 -12.16
N VAL A 99 2.50 -15.62 -12.30
CA VAL A 99 3.37 -16.57 -12.99
C VAL A 99 3.43 -17.91 -12.25
N THR A 100 3.43 -17.89 -10.92
CA THR A 100 3.37 -19.12 -10.09
C THR A 100 2.06 -19.87 -10.30
N PHE A 101 0.90 -19.20 -10.29
CA PHE A 101 -0.39 -19.85 -10.56
C PHE A 101 -0.49 -20.44 -11.97
N LEU A 102 -0.08 -19.67 -12.98
CA LEU A 102 -0.18 -20.10 -14.38
C LEU A 102 0.75 -21.28 -14.69
N ASN A 103 1.97 -21.27 -14.14
CA ASN A 103 2.98 -22.27 -14.46
C ASN A 103 3.03 -23.46 -13.50
N MET A 104 2.66 -23.27 -12.23
CA MET A 104 2.81 -24.28 -11.17
C MET A 104 1.47 -24.87 -10.69
N ARG A 105 0.40 -24.64 -11.47
CA ARG A 105 -0.90 -25.33 -11.49
C ARG A 105 -1.67 -25.44 -10.17
N THR A 106 -2.58 -24.48 -9.96
CA THR A 106 -4.00 -24.65 -9.55
C THR A 106 -4.62 -23.24 -9.47
N ILE A 107 -5.80 -23.02 -10.06
CA ILE A 107 -6.49 -21.73 -9.94
C ILE A 107 -7.08 -21.65 -8.54
N ASN A 108 -6.58 -20.72 -7.73
CA ASN A 108 -7.05 -20.48 -6.37
C ASN A 108 -7.54 -19.04 -6.20
N VAL A 109 -8.24 -18.78 -5.10
CA VAL A 109 -8.77 -17.45 -4.72
C VAL A 109 -7.72 -16.33 -4.76
N LEU A 110 -6.46 -16.65 -4.48
CA LEU A 110 -5.32 -15.72 -4.49
C LEU A 110 -4.90 -15.27 -5.90
N TYR A 111 -5.38 -15.93 -6.96
CA TYR A 111 -5.15 -15.51 -8.35
C TYR A 111 -5.88 -14.20 -8.68
N PHE A 112 -7.13 -14.07 -8.20
CA PHE A 112 -7.92 -12.86 -8.40
C PHE A 112 -7.30 -11.66 -7.68
N THR A 113 -6.80 -11.84 -6.45
CA THR A 113 -6.12 -10.76 -5.71
C THR A 113 -4.85 -10.30 -6.43
N ALA A 114 -4.09 -11.22 -7.05
CA ALA A 114 -2.89 -10.84 -7.80
C ALA A 114 -3.23 -10.03 -9.07
N ILE A 115 -4.31 -10.39 -9.78
CA ILE A 115 -4.80 -9.58 -10.92
C ILE A 115 -5.24 -8.18 -10.46
N LEU A 116 -6.02 -8.11 -9.38
CA LEU A 116 -6.49 -6.82 -8.85
C LEU A 116 -5.32 -5.92 -8.47
N LEU A 117 -4.29 -6.44 -7.81
CA LEU A 117 -3.09 -5.69 -7.46
C LEU A 117 -2.31 -5.23 -8.69
N LEU A 118 -2.17 -6.10 -9.71
CA LEU A 118 -1.47 -5.75 -10.94
C LEU A 118 -2.15 -4.61 -11.69
N LEU A 119 -3.49 -4.58 -11.71
CA LEU A 119 -4.27 -3.56 -12.42
C LEU A 119 -4.48 -2.28 -11.61
N SER A 120 -4.57 -2.35 -10.28
CA SER A 120 -4.90 -1.19 -9.44
C SER A 120 -3.68 -0.37 -9.02
N LEU A 121 -2.55 -1.02 -8.70
CA LEU A 121 -1.36 -0.33 -8.20
C LEU A 121 -0.71 0.65 -9.19
N PRO A 122 -0.73 0.41 -10.53
CA PRO A 122 -0.26 1.40 -11.50
C PRO A 122 -1.06 2.70 -11.46
N VAL A 123 -2.39 2.62 -11.28
CA VAL A 123 -3.27 3.79 -11.22
C VAL A 123 -2.96 4.61 -9.98
N LEU A 124 -2.87 3.96 -8.81
CA LEU A 124 -2.49 4.61 -7.55
C LEU A 124 -1.09 5.26 -7.64
N THR A 125 -0.12 4.52 -8.17
CA THR A 125 1.26 5.03 -8.34
C THR A 125 1.28 6.23 -9.30
N GLY A 126 0.45 6.20 -10.36
CA GLY A 126 0.24 7.32 -11.27
C GLY A 126 -0.31 8.54 -10.52
N ALA A 127 -1.38 8.38 -9.75
CA ALA A 127 -2.01 9.47 -8.99
C ALA A 127 -1.02 10.18 -8.05
N VAL A 128 -0.25 9.40 -7.28
CA VAL A 128 0.76 9.96 -6.35
C VAL A 128 1.92 10.58 -7.12
N THR A 129 2.32 10.02 -8.27
CA THR A 129 3.41 10.58 -9.08
C THR A 129 3.01 11.92 -9.71
N LEU A 130 1.80 12.05 -10.24
CA LEU A 130 1.28 13.32 -10.75
C LEU A 130 1.20 14.37 -9.63
N LEU A 131 0.80 13.98 -8.42
CA LEU A 131 0.79 14.87 -7.26
C LEU A 131 2.21 15.32 -6.89
N LEU A 132 3.19 14.42 -6.97
CA LEU A 132 4.61 14.79 -6.79
C LEU A 132 5.10 15.73 -7.90
N MET A 133 4.62 15.59 -9.13
CA MET A 133 4.95 16.50 -10.23
C MET A 133 4.42 17.91 -9.96
N ASP A 134 3.16 18.03 -9.53
CA ASP A 134 2.56 19.34 -9.22
C ASP A 134 3.32 20.04 -8.09
N ARG A 135 3.72 19.28 -7.05
CA ARG A 135 4.41 19.83 -5.88
C ARG A 135 5.86 20.24 -6.12
N ASN A 136 6.57 19.60 -7.06
CA ASN A 136 8.03 19.73 -7.17
C ASN A 136 8.52 20.18 -8.54
N PHE A 137 7.72 20.02 -9.59
CA PHE A 137 8.12 20.26 -10.98
C PHE A 137 7.25 21.32 -11.68
N ASN A 138 6.44 22.06 -10.92
CA ASN A 138 5.55 23.12 -11.42
C ASN A 138 4.60 22.67 -12.54
N THR A 139 4.13 21.42 -12.48
CA THR A 139 3.01 20.97 -13.30
C THR A 139 1.69 21.40 -12.67
N GLY A 140 0.58 21.19 -13.39
CA GLY A 140 -0.76 21.61 -12.96
C GLY A 140 -1.83 20.58 -13.27
N PHE A 141 -1.62 19.32 -12.89
CA PHE A 141 -2.59 18.24 -13.12
C PHE A 141 -3.82 18.37 -12.23
N TYR A 142 -3.63 18.68 -10.95
CA TYR A 142 -4.69 18.81 -9.95
C TYR A 142 -4.96 20.26 -9.54
N GLU A 143 -4.04 21.18 -9.84
CA GLU A 143 -4.18 22.55 -9.39
C GLU A 143 -5.11 23.39 -10.26
N VAL A 144 -6.23 23.84 -9.68
CA VAL A 144 -7.26 24.65 -10.35
C VAL A 144 -6.67 25.93 -10.94
N GLY A 145 -5.71 26.55 -10.25
CA GLY A 145 -5.04 27.77 -10.71
C GLY A 145 -4.22 27.60 -12.01
N ALA A 146 -3.83 26.36 -12.32
CA ALA A 146 -3.12 26.01 -13.56
C ALA A 146 -4.06 25.35 -14.60
N GLY A 147 -5.37 25.29 -14.32
CA GLY A 147 -6.37 24.62 -15.16
C GLY A 147 -6.54 23.12 -14.90
N GLY A 148 -5.95 22.59 -13.83
CA GLY A 148 -6.12 21.21 -13.38
C GLY A 148 -7.44 20.96 -12.63
N ASP A 149 -7.72 19.69 -12.35
CA ASP A 149 -8.95 19.25 -11.67
C ASP A 149 -8.65 18.39 -10.44
N PRO A 150 -8.93 18.85 -9.21
CA PRO A 150 -8.77 18.05 -8.00
C PRO A 150 -9.61 16.77 -7.98
N VAL A 151 -10.76 16.74 -8.67
CA VAL A 151 -11.64 15.57 -8.75
C VAL A 151 -10.95 14.42 -9.51
N LEU A 152 -10.02 14.74 -10.41
CA LEU A 152 -9.18 13.73 -11.06
C LEU A 152 -8.39 12.90 -10.05
N TYR A 153 -7.90 13.52 -8.96
CA TYR A 153 -7.19 12.77 -7.92
C TYR A 153 -8.12 11.77 -7.22
N GLU A 154 -9.36 12.16 -6.92
CA GLU A 154 -10.37 11.29 -6.32
C GLU A 154 -10.75 10.11 -7.23
N HIS A 155 -10.75 10.31 -8.56
CA HIS A 155 -11.02 9.23 -9.50
C HIS A 155 -9.88 8.24 -9.66
N LEU A 156 -8.64 8.68 -9.43
CA LEU A 156 -7.45 7.84 -9.57
C LEU A 156 -7.06 7.13 -8.27
N PHE A 157 -7.58 7.57 -7.12
CA PHE A 157 -7.26 7.04 -5.78
C PHE A 157 -8.30 6.04 -5.30
#